data_AF-A0A5Q8CEV3-F1
#
_entry.id   AF-A0A5Q8CEV3-F1
#
_cell.length_a   1.000
_cell.length_b   1.000
_cell.length_c   1.000
_cell.angle_alpha   90.00
_cell.angle_beta   90.00
_cell.angle_gamma   90.00
#
_symmetry.space_group_name_H-M   'P 1'
#
loop_
_entity.id
_entity.type
_entity.pdbx_description
1 polymer ?
#
loop_
_entity_poly.entity_id
_entity_poly.type
_entity_poly.pdbx_seq_one_letter_code
_entity_poly.pdbx_strand_id
1 'polypeptide(L)'
;MAVVAKHLADTLAGSGVRVNVVAPGYFDTGRVRRRIEEIMVGEGLDRRSATGRIATANPLGRIGTANELAELIPSLWGTARDI
;
A
#
# COMPACT_ATOMS: atom_id res chain seq x y z
N MET A 1 -3.59 -9.28 9.54
CA MET A 1 -2.56 -9.86 8.65
C MET A 1 -1.14 -9.73 9.21
N ALA A 2 -0.74 -8.59 9.79
CA ALA A 2 0.60 -8.42 10.36
C ALA A 2 0.98 -9.48 11.42
N VAL A 3 0.05 -9.85 12.32
CA VAL A 3 0.28 -10.89 13.35
C VAL A 3 0.61 -12.25 12.73
N VAL A 4 -0.16 -12.67 11.71
CA VAL A 4 0.08 -13.94 11.00
C VAL A 4 1.43 -13.93 10.30
N ALA A 5 1.78 -12.83 9.63
CA ALA A 5 3.07 -12.69 8.97
C ALA A 5 4.25 -12.80 9.94
N LYS A 6 4.14 -12.19 11.14
CA LYS A 6 5.16 -12.33 12.19
C LYS A 6 5.32 -13.78 12.63
N HIS A 7 4.20 -14.46 12.87
CA HIS A 7 4.23 -15.85 13.32
C HIS A 7 4.86 -16.77 12.26
N LEU A 8 4.53 -16.56 10.98
CA LEU A 8 5.13 -17.31 9.86
C LEU A 8 6.62 -16.99 9.69
N ALA A 9 7.04 -15.73 9.86
CA ALA A 9 8.45 -15.35 9.81
C ALA A 9 9.27 -16.11 10.86
N ASP A 10 8.76 -16.23 12.10
CA ASP A 10 9.44 -16.98 13.17
C ASP A 10 9.47 -18.48 12.88
N THR A 11 8.36 -19.02 12.37
CA THR A 11 8.21 -20.46 12.08
C THR A 11 9.13 -20.90 10.94
N LEU A 12 9.37 -20.02 9.96
CA LEU A 12 10.12 -20.34 8.73
C LEU A 12 11.56 -19.82 8.73
N ALA A 13 12.02 -19.19 9.81
CA ALA A 13 13.35 -18.57 9.87
C ALA A 13 14.50 -19.55 9.55
N GLY A 14 14.38 -20.82 9.95
CA GLY A 14 15.38 -21.86 9.69
C GLY A 14 15.30 -22.51 8.30
N SER A 15 14.29 -22.19 7.48
CA SER A 15 14.07 -22.82 6.18
C SER A 15 14.49 -21.95 4.99
N GLY A 16 15.20 -20.84 5.24
CA GLY A 16 15.59 -19.89 4.20
C GLY A 16 14.43 -19.10 3.58
N VAL A 17 13.24 -19.12 4.20
CA VAL A 17 12.06 -18.38 3.73
C VAL A 17 11.83 -17.16 4.62
N ARG A 18 11.66 -15.99 3.99
CA ARG A 18 11.42 -14.72 4.67
C ARG A 18 10.00 -14.25 4.40
N VAL A 19 9.34 -13.72 5.43
CA VAL A 19 7.94 -13.25 5.35
C VAL A 19 7.89 -11.80 5.79
N ASN A 20 7.38 -10.93 4.90
CA ASN A 20 7.22 -9.50 5.16
C ASN A 20 5.80 -9.07 4.77
N VAL A 21 5.34 -7.95 5.33
CA VAL A 21 4.07 -7.31 4.96
C VAL A 21 4.30 -5.85 4.65
N VAL A 22 3.68 -5.39 3.56
CA VAL A 22 3.53 -3.97 3.26
C VAL A 22 2.08 -3.60 3.45
N ALA A 23 1.83 -2.55 4.23
CA ALA A 23 0.48 -2.03 4.52
C ALA A 23 0.32 -0.62 3.94
N PRO A 24 0.13 -0.50 2.60
CA PRO A 24 0.01 0.81 1.97
C PRO A 24 -1.34 1.47 2.29
N GLY A 25 -1.32 2.81 2.32
CA GLY A 25 -2.54 3.63 2.29
C GLY A 25 -3.17 3.66 0.89
N TYR A 26 -3.73 4.80 0.48
CA TYR A 26 -4.29 4.95 -0.86
C TYR A 26 -3.22 5.19 -1.91
N PHE A 27 -3.26 4.35 -2.95
CA PHE A 27 -2.39 4.43 -4.13
C PHE A 27 -3.25 4.46 -5.41
N ASP A 28 -2.75 5.09 -6.47
CA ASP A 28 -3.45 5.14 -7.76
C ASP A 28 -3.56 3.74 -8.35
N THR A 29 -4.74 3.16 -8.12
CA THR A 29 -5.14 1.83 -8.55
C THR A 29 -6.54 1.95 -9.12
N GLY A 30 -6.96 0.99 -9.95
CA GLY A 30 -8.33 0.96 -10.48
C GLY A 30 -9.39 1.05 -9.37
N ARG A 31 -9.15 0.41 -8.21
CA ARG A 31 -10.03 0.47 -7.04
C ARG A 31 -10.16 1.88 -6.47
N VAL A 32 -9.06 2.61 -6.34
CA VAL A 32 -9.09 3.99 -5.82
C VAL A 32 -9.72 4.94 -6.83
N ARG A 33 -9.45 4.77 -8.14
CA ARG A 33 -10.10 5.56 -9.20
C ARG A 33 -11.63 5.39 -9.19
N ARG A 34 -12.11 4.15 -9.07
CA ARG A 34 -13.54 3.87 -8.92
C ARG A 34 -14.12 4.52 -7.67
N ARG A 35 -13.41 4.48 -6.54
CA ARG A 35 -13.86 5.16 -5.31
C ARG A 35 -13.97 6.68 -5.48
N ILE A 36 -13.07 7.30 -6.25
CA ILE A 36 -13.16 8.73 -6.59
C ILE A 36 -14.43 9.00 -7.39
N GLU A 37 -14.73 8.18 -8.40
CA GLU A 37 -15.95 8.30 -9.21
C GLU A 37 -17.23 8.13 -8.36
N GLU A 38 -17.24 7.14 -7.46
CA GLU A 38 -18.35 6.93 -6.51
C GLU A 38 -18.57 8.15 -5.60
N ILE A 39 -17.50 8.81 -5.13
CA ILE A 39 -17.58 10.05 -4.35
C ILE A 39 -18.09 11.21 -5.21
N MET A 40 -17.60 11.35 -6.45
CA MET A 40 -18.06 12.42 -7.36
C MET A 40 -19.57 12.32 -7.59
N VAL A 41 -20.08 11.13 -7.89
CA VAL A 41 -21.50 10.90 -8.14
C VAL A 41 -22.31 11.02 -6.85
N GLY A 42 -21.87 10.37 -5.77
CA GLY A 42 -22.61 10.30 -4.51
C GLY A 42 -22.70 11.63 -3.76
N GLU A 43 -21.72 12.51 -3.95
CA GLU A 43 -21.62 13.78 -3.21
C GLU A 43 -21.70 15.02 -4.11
N GLY A 44 -21.82 14.85 -5.43
CA GLY A 44 -21.88 15.96 -6.39
C GLY A 44 -20.57 16.77 -6.48
N LEU A 45 -19.43 16.15 -6.16
CA LEU A 45 -18.13 16.80 -6.16
C LEU A 45 -17.44 16.68 -7.52
N ASP A 46 -16.65 17.70 -7.87
CA ASP A 46 -15.68 17.57 -8.96
C ASP A 46 -14.56 16.56 -8.59
N ARG A 47 -13.82 16.11 -9.60
CA ARG A 47 -12.78 15.10 -9.42
C ARG A 47 -11.66 15.54 -8.47
N ARG A 48 -11.27 16.82 -8.48
CA ARG A 48 -10.22 17.36 -7.62
C ARG A 48 -10.68 17.33 -6.16
N SER A 49 -11.90 17.77 -5.89
CA SER A 49 -12.52 17.76 -4.56
C SER A 49 -12.69 16.34 -4.02
N ALA A 50 -13.18 15.40 -4.85
CA ALA A 50 -13.30 13.99 -4.50
C ALA A 50 -11.94 13.31 -4.23
N THR A 51 -10.94 13.59 -5.07
CA THR A 51 -9.57 13.11 -4.86
C THR A 51 -9.00 13.65 -3.55
N GLY A 52 -9.23 14.94 -3.27
CA GLY A 52 -8.85 15.60 -2.02
C GLY A 52 -9.40 14.88 -0.79
N ARG A 53 -10.66 14.44 -0.82
CA ARG A 53 -11.26 13.67 0.29
C ARG A 53 -10.49 12.40 0.59
N ILE A 54 -10.12 11.62 -0.43
CA ILE A 54 -9.32 10.40 -0.25
C ILE A 54 -7.91 10.73 0.26
N ALA A 55 -7.32 11.78 -0.30
CA ALA A 55 -5.96 12.19 0.01
C ALA A 55 -5.77 12.64 1.47
N THR A 56 -6.84 13.07 2.17
CA THR A 56 -6.77 13.42 3.60
C THR A 56 -6.35 12.27 4.51
N ALA A 57 -6.55 11.02 4.08
CA ALA A 57 -6.08 9.84 4.83
C ALA A 57 -4.55 9.68 4.82
N ASN A 58 -3.86 10.40 3.93
CA ASN A 58 -2.41 10.50 3.90
C ASN A 58 -1.99 11.85 4.49
N PRO A 59 -1.16 11.92 5.55
CA PRO A 59 -0.65 13.19 6.08
C PRO A 59 0.05 14.09 5.07
N LEU A 60 0.59 13.53 3.97
CA LEU A 60 1.16 14.29 2.86
C LEU A 60 0.11 14.90 1.92
N GLY A 61 -1.18 14.69 2.18
CA GLY A 61 -2.29 15.25 1.40
C GLY A 61 -2.36 14.73 -0.03
N ARG A 62 -1.86 13.51 -0.31
CA ARG A 62 -1.80 12.93 -1.66
C ARG A 62 -2.05 11.44 -1.71
N ILE A 63 -2.45 10.96 -2.89
CA ILE A 63 -2.48 9.53 -3.22
C ILE A 63 -1.09 9.11 -3.68
N GLY A 64 -0.62 7.94 -3.22
CA GLY A 64 0.67 7.39 -3.63
C GLY A 64 0.66 6.87 -5.07
N THR A 65 1.83 6.76 -5.69
CA THR A 65 2.00 6.22 -7.05
C THR A 65 2.47 4.77 -7.01
N ALA A 66 2.17 4.00 -8.06
CA ALA A 66 2.64 2.62 -8.16
C ALA A 66 4.16 2.49 -8.08
N ASN A 67 4.92 3.45 -8.64
CA ASN A 67 6.38 3.46 -8.58
C ASN A 67 6.91 3.60 -7.16
N GLU A 68 6.35 4.50 -6.35
CA GLU A 68 6.77 4.67 -4.95
C GLU A 68 6.57 3.37 -4.14
N LEU A 69 5.50 2.63 -4.42
CA LEU A 69 5.28 1.33 -3.79
C LEU A 69 6.28 0.29 -4.30
N ALA A 70 6.55 0.28 -5.62
CA ALA A 70 7.46 -0.67 -6.24
C ALA A 70 8.91 -0.49 -5.79
N GLU A 71 9.36 0.74 -5.55
CA GLU A 71 10.71 1.04 -5.05
C GLU A 71 10.96 0.51 -3.64
N LEU A 72 9.91 0.41 -2.80
CA LEU A 72 10.01 -0.16 -1.46
C LEU A 72 10.24 -1.67 -1.47
N ILE A 73 9.61 -2.41 -2.38
CA ILE A 73 9.65 -3.88 -2.38
C ILE A 73 11.08 -4.45 -2.44
N PRO A 74 11.99 -3.94 -3.30
CA PRO A 74 13.44 -4.20 -3.28
C PRO A 74 14.08 -4.25 -1.89
N SER A 75 13.73 -3.29 -1.02
CA SER A 75 14.37 -3.16 0.30
C SER A 75 14.03 -4.32 1.25
N LEU A 76 12.90 -5.00 1.04
CA LEU A 76 12.40 -6.04 1.94
C LEU A 76 13.13 -7.38 1.80
N TRP A 77 13.96 -7.54 0.77
CA TRP A 77 14.69 -8.79 0.54
C TRP A 77 16.17 -8.81 0.90
N GLY A 78 16.80 -7.65 1.14
CA GLY A 78 18.24 -7.57 1.39
C GLY A 78 19.07 -8.16 0.25
N THR A 79 20.40 -8.14 0.38
CA THR A 79 21.27 -8.93 -0.50
C THR A 79 21.13 -10.40 -0.18
N ALA A 80 21.08 -11.28 -1.19
CA ALA A 80 20.96 -12.74 -1.07
C ALA A 80 22.15 -13.45 -0.39
N ARG A 81 22.97 -12.74 0.38
CA ARG A 81 24.24 -13.24 0.96
C ARG A 81 24.13 -13.77 2.38
N ASP A 82 22.98 -13.62 3.04
CA ASP A 82 22.81 -13.94 4.46
C ASP A 82 21.95 -15.19 4.72
N ILE A 83 21.77 -16.06 3.71
CA ILE A 83 21.09 -17.36 3.81
C ILE A 83 22.01 -18.45 3.27
#